data_AF-A0A6C0KYJ5-F1
#
_entry.id   AF-A0A6C0KYJ5-F1
#
_cell.length_a   1.000
_cell.length_b   1.000
_cell.length_c   1.000
_cell.angle_alpha   90.00
_cell.angle_beta   90.00
_cell.angle_gamma   90.00
#
_symmetry.space_group_name_H-M   'P 1'
#
loop_
_entity.id
_entity.type
_entity.pdbx_description
1 polymer ?
#
loop_
_entity_poly.entity_id
_entity_poly.type
_entity_poly.pdbx_seq_one_letter_code
_entity_poly.pdbx_strand_id
1 'polypeptide(L)'
;MSSTEAVDKMDSSILKLQSLEAEYDLVMTQYRQAYLDYISSLQTINTENNGQGRQFDTLQGRRFWGTSGIKDLTVASTDECIASCAGDLNCTGASFNLSSGYCWLRTGDGDVTVSNNNDEYALMPSISQNTNNLKMLNDKLIRLNVEIMNELNSTEPTVFREIETKNEKKTIMENRNEELLKEKAKILKSMGEYEDLTAQYDSNSIYVRQANAEYILWTILAVTIIVIIIKMVVTPQSRGSDHIKFALKLILGFVFLVTLTKLDNPSAYAIFGVFVIVAIFVVSSSASGSGSGSSSYGASSSYNSPSSSSYSSKF
;
A
#
# COMPACT_ATOMS: atom_id res chain seq x y z
N MET A 1 -25.30 -2.78 -64.36
CA MET A 1 -24.59 -3.80 -63.58
C MET A 1 -24.70 -5.12 -64.31
N SER A 2 -23.56 -5.67 -64.72
CA SER A 2 -23.50 -6.99 -65.36
C SER A 2 -23.84 -8.06 -64.32
N SER A 3 -24.49 -9.16 -64.72
CA SER A 3 -24.75 -10.30 -63.82
C SER A 3 -23.47 -10.85 -63.18
N THR A 4 -22.32 -10.71 -63.84
CA THR A 4 -21.00 -11.09 -63.33
C THR A 4 -20.56 -10.22 -62.14
N GLU A 5 -20.84 -8.92 -62.18
CA GLU A 5 -20.44 -7.96 -61.14
C GLU A 5 -21.21 -8.18 -59.82
N ALA A 6 -22.43 -8.71 -59.91
CA ALA A 6 -23.23 -9.08 -58.74
C ALA A 6 -22.73 -10.37 -58.07
N VAL A 7 -22.24 -11.34 -58.86
CA VAL A 7 -21.68 -12.61 -58.35
C VAL A 7 -20.35 -12.37 -57.64
N ASP A 8 -19.44 -11.60 -58.26
CA ASP A 8 -18.13 -11.31 -57.65
C ASP A 8 -18.26 -10.55 -56.32
N LYS A 9 -19.24 -9.63 -56.21
CA LYS A 9 -19.53 -8.91 -54.98
C LYS A 9 -20.08 -9.84 -53.88
N MET A 10 -20.89 -10.83 -54.26
CA MET A 10 -21.49 -11.78 -53.33
C MET A 10 -20.44 -12.75 -52.78
N ASP A 11 -19.57 -13.31 -53.63
CA ASP A 11 -18.48 -14.19 -53.21
C ASP A 11 -17.52 -13.48 -52.25
N SER A 12 -17.24 -12.20 -52.50
CA SER A 12 -16.43 -11.36 -51.62
C SER A 12 -17.07 -11.15 -50.23
N SER A 13 -18.37 -10.85 -50.16
CA SER A 13 -19.10 -10.70 -48.88
C SER A 13 -19.17 -12.02 -48.10
N ILE A 14 -19.36 -13.16 -48.77
CA ILE A 14 -19.37 -14.48 -48.13
C ILE A 14 -17.99 -14.79 -47.52
N LEU A 15 -16.91 -14.57 -48.28
CA LEU A 15 -15.54 -14.78 -47.80
C LEU A 15 -15.23 -13.89 -46.59
N LYS A 16 -15.64 -12.62 -46.65
CA LYS A 16 -15.46 -11.67 -45.54
C LYS A 16 -16.22 -12.09 -44.29
N LEU A 17 -17.47 -12.54 -44.44
CA LEU A 17 -18.28 -13.03 -43.34
C LEU A 17 -17.64 -14.27 -42.68
N GLN A 18 -17.16 -15.23 -43.48
CA GLN A 18 -16.44 -16.40 -42.96
C GLN A 18 -15.16 -16.00 -42.20
N SER A 19 -14.42 -15.02 -42.71
CA SER A 19 -13.22 -14.49 -42.02
C SER A 19 -13.57 -13.85 -40.68
N LEU A 20 -14.63 -13.04 -40.63
CA LEU A 20 -15.09 -12.38 -39.39
C LEU A 20 -15.55 -13.41 -38.35
N GLU A 21 -16.22 -14.46 -38.78
CA GLU A 21 -16.66 -15.54 -37.90
C GLU A 21 -15.49 -16.35 -37.33
N ALA A 22 -14.52 -16.69 -38.17
CA ALA A 22 -13.30 -17.35 -37.71
C ALA A 22 -12.53 -16.50 -36.70
N GLU A 23 -12.43 -15.18 -36.93
CA GLU A 23 -11.81 -14.28 -35.97
C GLU A 23 -12.62 -14.18 -34.67
N TYR A 24 -13.94 -14.11 -34.75
CA TYR A 24 -14.82 -14.11 -33.57
C TYR A 24 -14.62 -15.35 -32.71
N ASP A 25 -14.62 -16.54 -33.32
CA ASP A 25 -14.43 -17.80 -32.60
C ASP A 25 -13.05 -17.91 -31.94
N LEU A 26 -12.01 -17.40 -32.62
CA LEU A 26 -10.67 -17.30 -32.04
C LEU A 26 -10.65 -16.36 -30.83
N VAL A 27 -11.22 -15.16 -30.95
CA VAL A 27 -11.27 -14.19 -29.84
C VAL A 27 -12.13 -14.71 -28.69
N MET A 28 -13.22 -15.43 -28.98
CA MET A 28 -14.07 -16.06 -27.96
C MET A 28 -13.29 -17.13 -27.19
N THR A 29 -12.45 -17.89 -27.87
CA THR A 29 -11.55 -18.86 -27.23
C THR A 29 -10.55 -18.17 -26.32
N GLN A 30 -9.93 -17.08 -26.77
CA GLN A 30 -9.02 -16.26 -25.96
C GLN A 30 -9.73 -15.66 -24.73
N TYR A 31 -10.96 -15.16 -24.90
CA TYR A 31 -11.77 -14.61 -23.83
C TYR A 31 -12.06 -15.65 -22.74
N ARG A 32 -12.43 -16.87 -23.13
CA ARG A 32 -12.66 -17.98 -22.17
C ARG A 32 -11.40 -18.31 -21.39
N GLN A 33 -10.23 -18.35 -22.05
CA GLN A 33 -8.98 -18.60 -21.36
C GLN A 33 -8.64 -17.47 -20.38
N ALA A 34 -8.73 -16.22 -20.83
CA ALA A 34 -8.51 -15.04 -19.97
C ALA A 34 -9.47 -15.01 -18.76
N TYR A 35 -10.70 -15.52 -18.93
CA TYR A 35 -11.65 -15.66 -17.83
C TYR A 35 -11.19 -16.69 -16.80
N LEU A 36 -10.68 -17.84 -17.24
CA LEU A 36 -10.13 -18.85 -16.33
C LEU A 36 -8.92 -18.30 -15.57
N ASP A 37 -8.02 -17.58 -16.27
CA ASP A 37 -6.84 -16.96 -15.66
C ASP A 37 -7.25 -15.92 -14.62
N TYR A 38 -8.27 -15.11 -14.91
CA TYR A 38 -8.86 -14.17 -13.97
C TYR A 38 -9.38 -14.88 -12.71
N ILE A 39 -10.20 -15.92 -12.85
CA ILE A 39 -10.72 -16.69 -11.71
C ILE A 39 -9.58 -17.31 -10.89
N SER A 40 -8.54 -17.84 -11.54
CA SER A 40 -7.35 -18.38 -10.85
C SER A 40 -6.62 -17.30 -10.05
N SER A 41 -6.48 -16.10 -10.60
CA SER A 41 -5.88 -14.98 -9.88
C SER A 41 -6.71 -14.52 -8.68
N LEU A 42 -8.05 -14.57 -8.75
CA LEU A 42 -8.91 -14.32 -7.58
C LEU A 42 -8.70 -15.36 -6.46
N GLN A 43 -8.57 -16.64 -6.82
CA GLN A 43 -8.39 -17.72 -5.85
C GLN A 43 -7.05 -17.64 -5.12
N THR A 44 -6.00 -17.21 -5.83
CA THR A 44 -4.67 -17.03 -5.26
C THR A 44 -4.68 -15.99 -4.15
N ILE A 45 -5.34 -14.84 -4.38
CA ILE A 45 -5.48 -13.79 -3.36
C ILE A 45 -6.19 -14.30 -2.10
N ASN A 46 -7.26 -15.09 -2.27
CA ASN A 46 -8.02 -15.61 -1.13
C ASN A 46 -7.26 -16.67 -0.32
N THR A 47 -6.27 -17.32 -0.91
CA THR A 47 -5.50 -18.39 -0.26
C THR A 47 -4.27 -17.85 0.45
N GLU A 48 -3.67 -16.77 -0.06
CA GLU A 48 -2.44 -16.15 0.48
C GLU A 48 -2.70 -15.08 1.56
N ASN A 49 -3.74 -15.26 2.38
CA ASN A 49 -4.10 -14.40 3.53
C ASN A 49 -3.02 -14.33 4.66
N ASN A 50 -1.81 -14.85 4.43
CA ASN A 50 -0.66 -14.79 5.33
C ASN A 50 0.23 -13.55 5.10
N GLY A 51 -0.31 -12.47 4.54
CA GLY A 51 0.38 -11.18 4.42
C GLY A 51 1.48 -11.13 3.34
N GLN A 52 1.49 -12.09 2.40
CA GLN A 52 2.28 -11.95 1.18
C GLN A 52 1.52 -11.00 0.25
N GLY A 53 2.17 -9.90 -0.11
CA GLY A 53 1.56 -8.80 -0.85
C GLY A 53 1.01 -9.21 -2.22
N ARG A 54 0.12 -8.37 -2.78
CA ARG A 54 -0.45 -8.52 -4.13
C ARG A 54 0.61 -9.00 -5.12
N GLN A 55 0.34 -10.06 -5.89
CA GLN A 55 1.23 -10.49 -6.97
C GLN A 55 1.17 -9.47 -8.12
N PHE A 56 2.34 -9.02 -8.59
CA PHE A 56 2.47 -8.10 -9.71
C PHE A 56 3.05 -8.80 -10.93
N ASP A 57 2.46 -8.53 -12.07
CA ASP A 57 3.02 -8.85 -13.37
C ASP A 57 3.88 -7.68 -13.86
N THR A 58 4.96 -8.03 -14.56
CA THR A 58 5.90 -7.05 -15.12
C THR A 58 5.91 -7.16 -16.64
N LEU A 59 5.63 -6.05 -17.31
CA LEU A 59 5.56 -5.98 -18.78
C LEU A 59 6.62 -5.02 -19.28
N GLN A 60 7.72 -5.58 -19.80
CA GLN A 60 8.81 -4.79 -20.38
C GLN A 60 8.40 -4.11 -21.69
N GLY A 61 8.95 -2.92 -21.96
CA GLY A 61 8.66 -2.10 -23.14
C GLY A 61 7.26 -1.49 -23.09
N ARG A 62 6.65 -1.39 -21.92
CA ARG A 62 5.29 -0.89 -21.73
C ARG A 62 5.21 0.08 -20.56
N ARG A 63 4.16 0.90 -20.59
CA ARG A 63 3.83 1.86 -19.53
C ARG A 63 2.38 1.68 -19.11
N PHE A 64 2.15 1.59 -17.81
CA PHE A 64 0.83 1.70 -17.22
C PHE A 64 0.49 3.16 -16.93
N TRP A 65 -0.64 3.62 -17.44
CA TRP A 65 -1.12 4.97 -17.20
C TRP A 65 -2.53 4.92 -16.60
N GLY A 66 -2.60 5.06 -15.27
CA GLY A 66 -3.86 5.18 -14.52
C GLY A 66 -4.60 6.49 -14.80
N THR A 67 -5.77 6.63 -14.18
CA THR A 67 -6.60 7.83 -14.27
C THR A 67 -5.97 9.02 -13.55
N SER A 68 -5.23 8.77 -12.46
CA SER A 68 -4.55 9.79 -11.68
C SER A 68 -3.18 9.33 -11.18
N GLY A 69 -2.30 10.31 -10.91
CA GLY A 69 -1.02 10.08 -10.25
C GLY A 69 -1.18 10.04 -8.73
N ILE A 70 -0.52 9.08 -8.10
CA ILE A 70 -0.46 8.99 -6.64
C ILE A 70 0.84 9.62 -6.16
N LYS A 71 1.97 9.08 -6.64
CA LYS A 71 3.30 9.46 -6.20
C LYS A 71 4.33 9.11 -7.26
N ASP A 72 5.26 10.03 -7.44
CA ASP A 72 6.44 9.82 -8.27
C ASP A 72 7.65 9.71 -7.34
N LEU A 73 8.42 8.64 -7.48
CA LEU A 73 9.62 8.43 -6.69
C LEU A 73 10.77 7.85 -7.52
N THR A 74 11.98 7.96 -7.00
CA THR A 74 13.16 7.31 -7.57
C THR A 74 13.52 6.10 -6.71
N VAL A 75 13.61 4.93 -7.33
CA VAL A 75 13.94 3.65 -6.70
C VAL A 75 15.07 2.96 -7.46
N ALA A 76 15.76 2.04 -6.80
CA ALA A 76 16.89 1.33 -7.38
C ALA A 76 16.48 0.16 -8.28
N SER A 77 15.27 -0.37 -8.10
CA SER A 77 14.83 -1.59 -8.80
C SER A 77 13.33 -1.63 -9.06
N THR A 78 12.94 -2.53 -9.97
CA THR A 78 11.55 -2.87 -10.24
C THR A 78 10.83 -3.37 -8.98
N ASP A 79 11.50 -4.20 -8.17
CA ASP A 79 10.92 -4.77 -6.96
C ASP A 79 10.63 -3.70 -5.89
N GLU A 80 11.47 -2.68 -5.77
CA GLU A 80 11.20 -1.52 -4.89
C GLU A 80 10.01 -0.69 -5.39
N CYS A 81 9.84 -0.55 -6.71
CA CYS A 81 8.67 0.11 -7.29
C CYS A 81 7.39 -0.71 -7.03
N ILE A 82 7.47 -2.03 -7.21
CA ILE A 82 6.38 -2.97 -6.87
C ILE A 82 6.05 -2.87 -5.38
N ALA A 83 7.04 -2.93 -4.49
CA ALA A 83 6.82 -2.83 -3.05
C ALA A 83 6.18 -1.48 -2.66
N SER A 84 6.61 -0.40 -3.31
CA SER A 84 6.03 0.93 -3.12
C SER A 84 4.57 0.99 -3.56
N CYS A 85 4.24 0.43 -4.73
CA CYS A 85 2.86 0.34 -5.20
C CYS A 85 2.04 -0.61 -4.34
N ALA A 86 2.57 -1.78 -3.98
CA ALA A 86 1.93 -2.77 -3.13
C ALA A 86 1.58 -2.21 -1.75
N GLY A 87 2.46 -1.37 -1.19
CA GLY A 87 2.26 -0.68 0.08
C GLY A 87 1.30 0.51 0.02
N ASP A 88 0.95 0.99 -1.17
CA ASP A 88 -0.07 2.03 -1.37
C ASP A 88 -1.38 1.39 -1.86
N LEU A 89 -2.41 1.51 -1.03
CA LEU A 89 -3.71 0.88 -1.24
C LEU A 89 -4.45 1.44 -2.46
N ASN A 90 -4.20 2.72 -2.79
CA ASN A 90 -4.79 3.35 -3.96
C ASN A 90 -4.04 2.99 -5.25
N CYS A 91 -2.87 2.35 -5.16
CA CYS A 91 -2.08 1.99 -6.33
C CYS A 91 -2.69 0.81 -7.07
N THR A 92 -3.23 1.08 -8.26
CA THR A 92 -3.74 0.06 -9.17
C THR A 92 -2.67 -0.42 -10.15
N GLY A 93 -1.55 0.31 -10.24
CA GLY A 93 -0.38 -0.07 -10.99
C GLY A 93 0.68 1.04 -11.00
N ALA A 94 1.85 0.72 -11.49
CA ALA A 94 2.96 1.64 -11.61
C ALA A 94 3.69 1.48 -12.95
N SER A 95 4.47 2.50 -13.30
CA SER A 95 5.44 2.40 -14.39
C SER A 95 6.84 2.66 -13.84
N PHE A 96 7.80 1.81 -14.20
CA PHE A 96 9.19 1.93 -13.78
C PHE A 96 10.11 2.10 -14.99
N ASN A 97 11.06 3.02 -14.91
CA ASN A 97 12.08 3.23 -15.91
C ASN A 97 13.45 2.83 -15.36
N LEU A 98 14.03 1.75 -15.88
CA LEU A 98 15.28 1.16 -15.39
C LEU A 98 16.48 2.11 -15.53
N SER A 99 16.55 2.87 -16.63
CA SER A 99 17.67 3.77 -16.91
C SER A 99 17.72 4.99 -15.99
N SER A 100 16.57 5.46 -15.49
CA SER A 100 16.48 6.66 -14.64
C SER A 100 16.11 6.38 -13.19
N GLY A 101 15.65 5.17 -12.88
CA GLY A 101 15.12 4.79 -11.57
C GLY A 101 13.75 5.40 -11.25
N TYR A 102 13.12 6.14 -12.19
CA TYR A 102 11.80 6.74 -11.93
C TYR A 102 10.69 5.70 -11.88
N CYS A 103 9.87 5.80 -10.85
CA CYS A 103 8.72 4.97 -10.56
C CYS A 103 7.48 5.87 -10.38
N TRP A 104 6.50 5.71 -11.28
CA TRP A 104 5.26 6.47 -11.29
C TRP A 104 4.11 5.60 -10.79
N LEU A 105 3.67 5.81 -9.55
CA LEU A 105 2.52 5.11 -8.97
C LEU A 105 1.23 5.77 -9.44
N ARG A 106 0.29 4.97 -9.93
CA ARG A 106 -0.97 5.42 -10.52
C ARG A 106 -2.15 4.71 -9.87
N THR A 107 -3.30 5.37 -9.92
CA THR A 107 -4.57 4.84 -9.43
C THR A 107 -5.61 4.75 -10.55
N GLY A 108 -6.70 4.04 -10.30
CA GLY A 108 -7.86 3.84 -11.16
C GLY A 108 -7.63 2.93 -12.37
N ASP A 109 -8.63 2.94 -13.26
CA ASP A 109 -8.65 2.17 -14.50
C ASP A 109 -7.65 2.75 -15.51
N GLY A 110 -6.43 2.23 -15.49
CA GLY A 110 -5.38 2.60 -16.42
C GLY A 110 -5.20 1.65 -17.59
N ASP A 111 -4.75 2.19 -18.70
CA ASP A 111 -4.35 1.39 -19.87
C ASP A 111 -2.85 1.09 -19.86
N VAL A 112 -2.49 -0.05 -20.44
CA VAL A 112 -1.10 -0.40 -20.73
C VAL A 112 -0.79 -0.03 -22.16
N THR A 113 0.11 0.93 -22.34
CA THR A 113 0.56 1.39 -23.65
C THR A 113 1.95 0.88 -23.97
N VAL A 114 2.25 0.70 -25.25
CA VAL A 114 3.60 0.36 -25.70
C VAL A 114 4.49 1.59 -25.51
N SER A 115 5.66 1.39 -24.91
CA SER A 115 6.67 2.44 -24.78
C SER A 115 7.66 2.38 -25.94
N ASN A 116 8.16 3.54 -26.34
CA ASN A 116 9.28 3.64 -27.27
C ASN A 116 10.63 3.31 -26.60
N ASN A 117 10.63 3.08 -25.29
CA ASN A 117 11.81 2.75 -24.50
C ASN A 117 11.69 1.34 -23.89
N ASN A 118 12.64 0.47 -24.22
CA ASN A 118 12.71 -0.90 -23.69
C ASN A 118 13.08 -0.97 -22.21
N ASP A 119 13.54 0.14 -21.64
CA ASP A 119 13.85 0.27 -20.21
C ASP A 119 12.61 0.56 -19.36
N GLU A 120 11.43 0.70 -19.97
CA GLU A 120 10.19 0.92 -19.26
C GLU A 120 9.43 -0.37 -18.98
N TYR A 121 8.92 -0.47 -17.76
CA TYR A 121 8.16 -1.60 -17.27
C TYR A 121 6.82 -1.12 -16.75
N ALA A 122 5.74 -1.70 -17.27
CA ALA A 122 4.43 -1.58 -16.64
C ALA A 122 4.33 -2.64 -15.54
N LEU A 123 3.95 -2.20 -14.35
CA LEU A 123 3.85 -3.02 -13.15
C LEU A 123 2.41 -2.98 -12.70
N MET A 124 1.73 -4.11 -12.70
CA MET A 124 0.32 -4.15 -12.30
C MET A 124 -0.02 -5.41 -11.54
N PRO A 125 -0.96 -5.35 -10.60
CA PRO A 125 -1.46 -6.56 -9.96
C PRO A 125 -1.98 -7.54 -11.02
N SER A 126 -1.70 -8.84 -10.88
CA SER A 126 -2.08 -9.85 -11.88
C SER A 126 -3.60 -9.88 -12.14
N ILE A 127 -4.41 -9.61 -11.10
CA ILE A 127 -5.87 -9.42 -11.25
C ILE A 127 -6.20 -8.27 -12.21
N SER A 128 -5.55 -7.11 -12.04
CA SER A 128 -5.81 -5.94 -12.86
C SER A 128 -5.40 -6.20 -14.31
N GLN A 129 -4.28 -6.91 -14.52
CA GLN A 129 -3.87 -7.34 -15.85
C GLN A 129 -4.90 -8.27 -16.51
N ASN A 130 -5.33 -9.32 -15.81
CA ASN A 130 -6.30 -10.28 -16.32
C ASN A 130 -7.65 -9.61 -16.63
N THR A 131 -8.05 -8.67 -15.78
CA THR A 131 -9.28 -7.88 -15.98
C THR A 131 -9.19 -6.98 -17.21
N ASN A 132 -8.06 -6.29 -17.40
CA ASN A 132 -7.82 -5.47 -18.59
C ASN A 132 -7.82 -6.32 -19.87
N ASN A 133 -7.21 -7.51 -19.84
CA ASN A 133 -7.23 -8.45 -20.95
C ASN A 133 -8.66 -8.91 -21.29
N LEU A 134 -9.45 -9.27 -20.26
CA LEU A 134 -10.85 -9.63 -20.42
C LEU A 134 -11.68 -8.50 -21.05
N LYS A 135 -11.50 -7.26 -20.57
CA LYS A 135 -12.18 -6.08 -21.10
C LYS A 135 -11.85 -5.87 -22.59
N MET A 136 -10.56 -5.92 -22.94
CA MET A 136 -10.09 -5.77 -24.32
C MET A 136 -10.68 -6.84 -25.24
N LEU A 137 -10.66 -8.12 -24.81
CA LEU A 137 -11.21 -9.23 -25.58
C LEU A 137 -12.73 -9.09 -25.77
N ASN A 138 -13.45 -8.71 -24.72
CA ASN A 138 -14.88 -8.47 -24.80
C ASN A 138 -15.23 -7.31 -25.75
N ASP A 139 -14.48 -6.19 -25.68
CA ASP A 139 -14.67 -5.07 -26.61
C ASP A 139 -14.40 -5.48 -28.06
N LYS A 140 -13.42 -6.37 -28.29
CA LYS A 140 -13.15 -6.94 -29.61
C LYS A 140 -14.29 -7.85 -30.07
N LEU A 141 -14.85 -8.69 -29.19
CA LEU A 141 -16.02 -9.52 -29.51
C LEU A 141 -17.23 -8.68 -29.90
N ILE A 142 -17.52 -7.61 -29.16
CA ILE A 142 -18.61 -6.67 -29.47
C ILE A 142 -18.39 -6.05 -30.85
N ARG A 143 -17.16 -5.59 -31.16
CA ARG A 143 -16.83 -5.01 -32.47
C ARG A 143 -17.04 -6.01 -33.61
N LEU A 144 -16.47 -7.21 -33.48
CA LEU A 144 -16.62 -8.28 -34.48
C LEU A 144 -18.11 -8.63 -34.69
N ASN A 145 -18.89 -8.67 -33.61
CA ASN A 145 -20.33 -8.92 -33.71
C ASN A 145 -21.06 -7.82 -34.51
N VAL A 146 -20.73 -6.55 -34.25
CA VAL A 146 -21.27 -5.42 -35.03
C VAL A 146 -20.86 -5.49 -36.50
N GLU A 147 -19.61 -5.85 -36.79
CA GLU A 147 -19.11 -6.01 -38.16
C GLU A 147 -19.81 -7.17 -38.90
N ILE A 148 -20.00 -8.31 -38.25
CA ILE A 148 -20.78 -9.45 -38.77
C ILE A 148 -22.22 -9.01 -39.08
N MET A 149 -22.86 -8.30 -38.16
CA MET A 149 -24.24 -7.82 -38.34
C MET A 149 -24.36 -6.83 -39.51
N ASN A 150 -23.40 -5.92 -39.64
CA ASN A 150 -23.35 -4.97 -40.75
C ASN A 150 -23.14 -5.69 -42.09
N GLU A 151 -22.23 -6.67 -42.14
CA GLU A 151 -22.00 -7.47 -43.35
C GLU A 151 -23.28 -8.22 -43.72
N LEU A 152 -23.89 -8.94 -42.77
CA LEU A 152 -25.17 -9.65 -42.97
C LEU A 152 -26.26 -8.72 -43.51
N ASN A 153 -26.41 -7.50 -42.97
CA ASN A 153 -27.41 -6.55 -43.43
C ASN A 153 -27.09 -6.00 -44.84
N SER A 154 -25.81 -5.87 -45.20
CA SER A 154 -25.39 -5.37 -46.51
C SER A 154 -25.58 -6.35 -47.67
N THR A 155 -25.72 -7.65 -47.39
CA THR A 155 -25.83 -8.73 -48.39
C THR A 155 -27.29 -9.06 -48.82
N GLU A 156 -28.18 -8.07 -48.99
CA GLU A 156 -29.60 -8.28 -49.41
C GLU A 156 -29.77 -8.77 -50.89
N PRO A 157 -30.94 -9.32 -51.31
CA PRO A 157 -31.48 -10.66 -51.12
C PRO A 157 -31.39 -11.54 -52.40
N THR A 158 -30.22 -11.71 -53.01
CA THR A 158 -30.14 -12.48 -54.28
C THR A 158 -30.23 -14.01 -54.13
N VAL A 159 -30.34 -14.55 -52.91
CA VAL A 159 -30.47 -16.00 -52.69
C VAL A 159 -31.56 -16.31 -51.65
N PHE A 160 -32.78 -16.57 -52.12
CA PHE A 160 -33.96 -16.96 -51.33
C PHE A 160 -33.80 -18.27 -50.51
N ARG A 161 -32.68 -18.99 -50.65
CA ARG A 161 -32.41 -20.26 -49.94
C ARG A 161 -31.58 -20.11 -48.66
N GLU A 162 -30.98 -18.95 -48.40
CA GLU A 162 -30.17 -18.69 -47.20
C GLU A 162 -30.83 -17.68 -46.24
N ILE A 163 -32.05 -17.23 -46.55
CA ILE A 163 -32.77 -16.23 -45.75
C ILE A 163 -33.12 -16.75 -44.36
N GLU A 164 -33.51 -18.03 -44.25
CA GLU A 164 -33.88 -18.64 -42.96
C GLU A 164 -32.65 -18.78 -42.05
N THR A 165 -31.55 -19.33 -42.56
CA THR A 165 -30.27 -19.42 -41.86
C THR A 165 -29.69 -18.05 -41.49
N LYS A 166 -29.91 -17.02 -42.33
CA LYS A 166 -29.48 -15.64 -42.04
C LYS A 166 -30.29 -15.03 -40.90
N ASN A 167 -31.61 -15.16 -40.90
CA ASN A 167 -32.46 -14.62 -39.84
C ASN A 167 -32.19 -15.30 -38.49
N GLU A 168 -31.96 -16.61 -38.50
CA GLU A 168 -31.51 -17.35 -37.31
C GLU A 168 -30.16 -16.83 -36.82
N LYS A 169 -29.18 -16.72 -37.71
CA LYS A 169 -27.83 -16.24 -37.36
C LYS A 169 -27.83 -14.81 -36.84
N LYS A 170 -28.61 -13.92 -37.46
CA LYS A 170 -28.83 -12.54 -37.01
C LYS A 170 -29.37 -12.51 -35.58
N THR A 171 -30.44 -13.27 -35.32
CA THR A 171 -31.04 -13.37 -33.99
C THR A 171 -30.03 -13.93 -32.96
N ILE A 172 -29.26 -14.96 -33.33
CA ILE A 172 -28.22 -15.53 -32.46
C ILE A 172 -27.15 -14.47 -32.13
N MET A 173 -26.71 -13.69 -33.12
CA MET A 173 -25.70 -12.63 -32.93
C MET A 173 -26.22 -11.47 -32.07
N GLU A 174 -27.48 -11.06 -32.26
CA GLU A 174 -28.15 -10.07 -31.41
C GLU A 174 -28.23 -10.55 -29.95
N ASN A 175 -28.66 -11.79 -29.72
CA ASN A 175 -28.72 -12.39 -28.39
C ASN A 175 -27.34 -12.50 -27.73
N ARG A 176 -26.32 -12.94 -28.49
CA ARG A 176 -24.93 -12.98 -28.00
C ARG A 176 -24.40 -11.59 -27.68
N ASN A 177 -24.76 -10.57 -28.45
CA ASN A 177 -24.37 -9.19 -28.17
C ASN A 177 -24.95 -8.72 -26.83
N GLU A 178 -26.23 -8.98 -26.60
CA GLU A 178 -26.89 -8.63 -25.35
C GLU A 178 -26.25 -9.36 -24.16
N GLU A 179 -25.90 -10.64 -24.33
CA GLU A 179 -25.19 -11.43 -23.33
C GLU A 179 -23.79 -10.85 -23.03
N LEU A 180 -22.99 -10.52 -24.05
CA LEU A 180 -21.67 -9.90 -23.87
C LEU A 180 -21.75 -8.54 -23.17
N LEU A 181 -22.80 -7.76 -23.43
CA LEU A 181 -23.05 -6.50 -22.72
C LEU A 181 -23.42 -6.73 -21.24
N LYS A 182 -24.23 -7.76 -20.95
CA LYS A 182 -24.55 -8.15 -19.57
C LYS A 182 -23.31 -8.65 -18.84
N GLU A 183 -22.47 -9.46 -19.47
CA GLU A 183 -21.20 -9.91 -18.90
C GLU A 183 -20.25 -8.75 -18.66
N LYS A 184 -20.13 -7.80 -19.60
CA LYS A 184 -19.36 -6.57 -19.43
C LYS A 184 -19.78 -5.82 -18.17
N ALA A 185 -21.08 -5.60 -18.02
CA ALA A 185 -21.63 -4.91 -16.85
C ALA A 185 -21.33 -5.66 -15.55
N LYS A 186 -21.38 -6.99 -15.57
CA LYS A 186 -21.04 -7.84 -14.41
C LYS A 186 -19.55 -7.76 -14.06
N ILE A 187 -18.65 -7.74 -15.05
CA ILE A 187 -17.21 -7.57 -14.85
C ILE A 187 -16.94 -6.21 -14.20
N LEU A 188 -17.48 -5.13 -14.78
CA LEU A 188 -17.32 -3.77 -14.24
C LEU A 188 -17.88 -3.65 -12.81
N LYS A 189 -19.03 -4.27 -12.54
CA LYS A 189 -19.59 -4.31 -11.19
C LYS A 189 -18.67 -5.05 -10.20
N SER A 190 -18.14 -6.20 -10.62
CA SER A 190 -17.23 -7.00 -9.77
C SER A 190 -15.94 -6.22 -9.48
N MET A 191 -15.40 -5.47 -10.45
CA MET A 191 -14.26 -4.57 -10.24
C MET A 191 -14.55 -3.53 -9.16
N GLY A 192 -15.70 -2.86 -9.25
CA GLY A 192 -16.09 -1.86 -8.24
C GLY A 192 -16.28 -2.46 -6.85
N GLU A 193 -16.81 -3.68 -6.75
CA GLU A 193 -16.90 -4.41 -5.47
C GLU A 193 -15.51 -4.71 -4.89
N TYR A 194 -14.52 -5.07 -5.70
CA TYR A 194 -13.13 -5.27 -5.24
C TYR A 194 -12.48 -3.98 -4.73
N GLU A 195 -12.73 -2.85 -5.41
CA GLU A 195 -12.26 -1.54 -4.95
C GLU A 195 -12.86 -1.18 -3.59
N ASP A 196 -14.15 -1.42 -3.39
CA ASP A 196 -14.83 -1.17 -2.11
C ASP A 196 -14.37 -2.11 -1.00
N LEU A 197 -14.21 -3.41 -1.30
CA LEU A 197 -13.67 -4.37 -0.33
C LEU A 197 -12.26 -3.97 0.14
N THR A 198 -11.41 -3.54 -0.79
CA THR A 198 -10.06 -3.05 -0.45
C THR A 198 -10.15 -1.83 0.47
N ALA A 199 -11.03 -0.87 0.15
CA ALA A 199 -11.27 0.29 1.00
C ALA A 199 -11.85 -0.06 2.39
N GLN A 200 -12.70 -1.08 2.49
CA GLN A 200 -13.23 -1.55 3.78
C GLN A 200 -12.16 -2.26 4.62
N TYR A 201 -11.30 -3.07 3.99
CA TYR A 201 -10.14 -3.66 4.68
C TYR A 201 -9.23 -2.57 5.26
N ASP A 202 -9.09 -1.43 4.60
CA ASP A 202 -8.32 -0.30 5.10
C ASP A 202 -8.95 0.29 6.36
N SER A 203 -10.25 0.57 6.32
CA SER A 203 -11.01 1.05 7.47
C SER A 203 -10.90 0.11 8.68
N ASN A 204 -11.03 -1.20 8.42
CA ASN A 204 -10.92 -2.22 9.47
C ASN A 204 -9.49 -2.38 9.99
N SER A 205 -8.47 -2.27 9.15
CA SER A 205 -7.07 -2.35 9.58
C SER A 205 -6.69 -1.15 10.48
N ILE A 206 -7.24 0.03 10.19
CA ILE A 206 -7.12 1.22 11.05
C ILE A 206 -7.81 0.97 12.39
N TYR A 207 -9.03 0.42 12.39
CA TYR A 207 -9.76 0.09 13.61
C TYR A 207 -9.00 -0.94 14.47
N VAL A 208 -8.48 -2.00 13.87
CA VAL A 208 -7.70 -3.03 14.57
C VAL A 208 -6.40 -2.45 15.14
N ARG A 209 -5.70 -1.57 14.40
CA ARG A 209 -4.52 -0.87 14.93
C ARG A 209 -4.85 0.04 16.10
N GLN A 210 -6.00 0.71 16.08
CA GLN A 210 -6.45 1.60 17.15
C GLN A 210 -6.84 0.80 18.40
N ALA A 211 -7.60 -0.29 18.24
CA ALA A 211 -7.97 -1.18 19.34
C ALA A 211 -6.72 -1.85 19.96
N ASN A 212 -5.77 -2.30 19.14
CA ASN A 212 -4.54 -2.91 19.64
C ASN A 212 -3.68 -1.90 20.44
N ALA A 213 -3.65 -0.62 20.02
CA ALA A 213 -2.97 0.42 20.80
C ALA A 213 -3.62 0.64 22.18
N GLU A 214 -4.95 0.53 22.28
CA GLU A 214 -5.66 0.60 23.55
C GLU A 214 -5.31 -0.57 24.48
N TYR A 215 -5.30 -1.81 23.98
CA TYR A 215 -4.91 -2.99 24.76
C TYR A 215 -3.45 -2.93 25.25
N ILE A 216 -2.54 -2.43 24.40
CA ILE A 216 -1.14 -2.22 24.79
C ILE A 216 -1.06 -1.20 25.94
N LEU A 217 -1.84 -0.11 25.89
CA LEU A 217 -1.88 0.90 26.95
C LEU A 217 -2.40 0.32 28.28
N TRP A 218 -3.47 -0.48 28.24
CA TRP A 218 -4.01 -1.14 29.44
C TRP A 218 -3.05 -2.16 30.05
N THR A 219 -2.37 -2.95 29.21
CA THR A 219 -1.33 -3.92 29.65
C THR A 219 -0.18 -3.18 30.33
N ILE A 220 0.23 -2.10 29.68
CA ILE A 220 1.01 -0.97 30.18
C ILE A 220 0.77 -0.60 31.65
N LEU A 221 -0.43 -0.07 31.85
CA LEU A 221 -0.93 0.43 33.11
C LEU A 221 -1.00 -0.68 34.17
N ALA A 222 -1.45 -1.88 33.81
CA ALA A 222 -1.52 -3.02 34.71
C ALA A 222 -0.15 -3.44 35.26
N VAL A 223 0.87 -3.56 34.40
CA VAL A 223 2.24 -3.88 34.80
C VAL A 223 2.80 -2.79 35.73
N THR A 224 2.51 -1.52 35.44
CA THR A 224 2.94 -0.39 36.27
C THR A 224 2.38 -0.46 37.68
N ILE A 225 1.07 -0.75 37.81
CA ILE A 225 0.42 -0.93 39.11
C ILE A 225 1.05 -2.08 39.90
N ILE A 226 1.33 -3.22 39.24
CA ILE A 226 1.98 -4.37 39.87
C ILE A 226 3.36 -4.01 40.43
N VAL A 227 4.18 -3.28 39.67
CA VAL A 227 5.52 -2.86 40.12
C VAL A 227 5.44 -1.91 41.32
N ILE A 228 4.47 -1.00 41.34
CA ILE A 228 4.23 -0.10 42.47
C ILE A 228 3.87 -0.90 43.73
N ILE A 229 2.94 -1.87 43.61
CA ILE A 229 2.52 -2.73 44.73
C ILE A 229 3.70 -3.53 45.27
N ILE A 230 4.48 -4.19 44.41
CA ILE A 230 5.66 -4.97 44.81
C ILE A 230 6.61 -4.09 45.61
N LYS A 231 6.88 -2.87 45.16
CA LYS A 231 7.80 -1.98 45.86
C LYS A 231 7.26 -1.52 47.22
N MET A 232 5.96 -1.21 47.32
CA MET A 232 5.34 -0.86 48.60
C MET A 232 5.46 -1.99 49.62
N VAL A 233 5.34 -3.25 49.17
CA VAL A 233 5.46 -4.42 50.03
C VAL A 233 6.92 -4.68 50.43
N VAL A 234 7.88 -4.53 49.52
CA VAL A 234 9.30 -4.86 49.77
C VAL A 234 10.02 -3.79 50.60
N THR A 235 9.65 -2.51 50.50
CA THR A 235 10.31 -1.41 51.24
C THR A 235 9.32 -0.57 52.06
N PRO A 236 8.82 -1.08 53.21
CA PRO A 236 7.80 -0.38 53.99
C PRO A 236 8.34 0.81 54.83
N GLN A 237 9.66 0.94 55.03
CA GLN A 237 10.27 1.95 55.90
C GLN A 237 10.63 3.29 55.21
N SER A 238 10.44 3.43 53.91
CA SER A 238 10.77 4.67 53.20
C SER A 238 9.79 5.80 53.56
N ARG A 239 10.32 6.97 53.94
CA ARG A 239 9.53 8.19 54.17
C ARG A 239 8.76 8.56 52.91
N GLY A 240 7.50 8.99 53.05
CA GLY A 240 6.54 9.23 51.96
C GLY A 240 7.06 10.04 50.76
N SER A 241 8.02 10.95 50.96
CA SER A 241 8.65 11.74 49.88
C SER A 241 9.40 10.89 48.85
N ASP A 242 9.97 9.75 49.25
CA ASP A 242 10.80 8.93 48.36
C ASP A 242 9.94 8.04 47.45
N HIS A 243 8.75 7.67 47.91
CA HIS A 243 7.77 6.95 47.10
C HIS A 243 7.25 7.80 45.94
N ILE A 244 6.97 9.09 46.19
CA ILE A 244 6.50 10.02 45.15
C ILE A 244 7.57 10.21 44.08
N LYS A 245 8.83 10.43 44.48
CA LYS A 245 9.96 10.57 43.54
C LYS A 245 10.17 9.32 42.70
N PHE A 246 10.00 8.14 43.28
CA PHE A 246 10.10 6.89 42.53
C PHE A 246 8.94 6.70 41.55
N ALA A 247 7.69 6.93 41.99
CA ALA A 247 6.53 6.84 41.12
C ALA A 247 6.65 7.78 39.91
N LEU A 248 7.12 9.01 40.14
CA LEU A 248 7.31 9.98 39.06
C LEU A 248 8.41 9.56 38.07
N LYS A 249 9.53 9.01 38.55
CA LYS A 249 10.58 8.44 37.68
C LYS A 249 10.08 7.23 36.87
N LEU A 250 9.25 6.39 37.48
CA LEU A 250 8.68 5.21 36.83
C LEU A 250 7.67 5.59 35.75
N ILE A 251 6.79 6.56 36.03
CA ILE A 251 5.88 7.13 35.03
C ILE A 251 6.67 7.77 33.89
N LEU A 252 7.72 8.54 34.18
CA LEU A 252 8.53 9.18 33.14
C LEU A 252 9.24 8.15 32.25
N GLY A 253 9.83 7.10 32.84
CA GLY A 253 10.45 6.00 32.10
C GLY A 253 9.44 5.21 31.28
N PHE A 254 8.22 5.08 31.77
CA PHE A 254 7.15 4.42 31.07
C PHE A 254 6.65 5.21 29.84
N VAL A 255 6.43 6.52 29.99
CA VAL A 255 6.08 7.37 28.85
C VAL A 255 7.20 7.41 27.80
N PHE A 256 8.46 7.37 28.25
CA PHE A 256 9.60 7.21 27.35
C PHE A 256 9.55 5.88 26.57
N LEU A 257 9.21 4.77 27.23
CA LEU A 257 9.10 3.46 26.58
C LEU A 257 7.94 3.38 25.57
N VAL A 258 6.80 4.03 25.88
CA VAL A 258 5.67 4.13 24.93
C VAL A 258 5.99 5.02 23.73
N THR A 259 6.74 6.10 23.94
CA THR A 259 7.15 6.98 22.83
C THR A 259 8.16 6.28 21.91
N LEU A 260 9.02 5.41 22.44
CA LEU A 260 9.91 4.56 21.64
C LEU A 260 9.16 3.56 20.75
N THR A 261 8.01 3.04 21.16
CA THR A 261 7.23 2.10 20.33
C THR A 261 6.38 2.78 19.25
N LYS A 262 6.38 4.12 19.19
CA LYS A 262 5.59 4.93 18.25
C LYS A 262 6.45 5.83 17.35
N LEU A 263 7.74 5.50 17.20
CA LEU A 263 8.69 6.27 16.38
C LEU A 263 8.28 6.39 14.90
N ASP A 264 7.31 5.63 14.42
CA ASP A 264 6.86 5.73 13.03
C ASP A 264 5.92 6.93 12.80
N ASN A 265 5.49 7.62 13.86
CA ASN A 265 4.53 8.71 13.80
C ASN A 265 5.21 10.08 14.03
N PRO A 266 5.08 11.07 13.12
CA PRO A 266 5.72 12.38 13.25
C PRO A 266 5.40 13.11 14.56
N SER A 267 4.18 12.93 15.07
CA SER A 267 3.70 13.50 16.34
C SER A 267 4.41 12.90 17.57
N ALA A 268 4.84 11.65 17.50
CA ALA A 268 5.57 11.00 18.58
C ALA A 268 6.95 11.62 18.79
N TYR A 269 7.62 12.07 17.72
CA TYR A 269 8.90 12.78 17.81
C TYR A 269 8.79 14.12 18.54
N ALA A 270 7.70 14.87 18.29
CA ALA A 270 7.47 16.14 18.99
C ALA A 270 7.25 15.91 20.50
N ILE A 271 6.45 14.90 20.86
CA ILE A 271 6.22 14.52 22.27
C ILE A 271 7.53 14.03 22.91
N PHE A 272 8.30 13.20 22.22
CA PHE A 272 9.59 12.71 22.68
C PHE A 272 10.58 13.86 22.94
N GLY A 273 10.64 14.85 22.04
CA GLY A 273 11.48 16.05 22.22
C GLY A 273 11.12 16.83 23.48
N VAL A 274 9.82 17.04 23.76
CA VAL A 274 9.35 17.68 24.99
C VAL A 274 9.75 16.86 26.23
N PHE A 275 9.64 15.52 26.16
CA PHE A 275 10.05 14.64 27.24
C PHE A 275 11.55 14.71 27.55
N VAL A 276 12.39 14.74 26.52
CA VAL A 276 13.84 14.92 26.68
C VAL A 276 14.15 16.26 27.36
N ILE A 277 13.48 17.34 26.97
CA ILE A 277 13.64 18.66 27.59
C ILE A 277 13.24 18.64 29.07
N VAL A 278 12.09 18.03 29.41
CA VAL A 278 11.63 17.90 30.80
C VAL A 278 12.60 17.03 31.63
N ALA A 279 13.09 15.92 31.06
CA ALA A 279 14.04 15.05 31.72
C ALA A 279 15.36 15.78 32.03
N ILE A 280 15.89 16.55 31.08
CA ILE A 280 17.07 17.39 31.28
C ILE A 280 16.83 18.38 32.42
N PHE A 281 15.67 19.06 32.43
CA PHE A 281 15.33 20.05 33.45
C PHE A 281 15.25 19.44 34.86
N VAL A 282 14.64 18.26 34.99
CA VAL A 282 14.54 17.51 36.26
C VAL A 282 15.91 17.03 36.75
N VAL A 283 16.79 16.59 35.85
CA VAL A 283 18.16 16.20 36.21
C VAL A 283 18.97 17.42 36.66
N SER A 284 18.88 18.54 35.93
CA SER A 284 19.62 19.77 36.26
C SER A 284 19.18 20.39 37.59
N SER A 285 17.88 20.35 37.92
CA SER A 285 17.37 20.88 39.19
C SER A 285 17.80 20.05 40.42
N SER A 286 18.17 18.78 40.21
CA SER A 286 18.66 17.91 41.28
C SER A 286 20.14 18.17 41.63
N ALA A 287 20.91 18.80 40.73
CA ALA A 287 22.33 19.06 40.91
C ALA A 287 22.64 20.34 41.72
N SER A 288 21.65 21.23 41.92
CA SER A 288 21.84 22.54 42.54
C SER A 288 21.83 22.55 44.08
N GLY A 289 21.71 21.39 44.74
CA GLY A 289 21.49 21.27 46.18
C GLY A 289 22.74 21.11 47.06
N SER A 290 23.95 21.03 46.50
CA SER A 290 25.16 20.74 47.27
C SER A 290 26.20 21.85 47.11
N GLY A 291 26.25 22.80 48.04
CA GLY A 291 27.44 23.64 48.19
C GLY A 291 27.23 25.04 48.76
N SER A 292 26.94 25.15 50.05
CA SER A 292 27.27 26.36 50.84
C SER A 292 27.65 25.97 52.28
N GLY A 293 28.76 25.23 52.40
CA GLY A 293 29.48 25.05 53.65
C GLY A 293 30.42 26.24 53.88
N SER A 294 29.98 27.22 54.64
CA SER A 294 30.76 28.39 55.05
C SER A 294 31.89 27.96 56.00
N SER A 295 33.13 28.01 55.53
CA SER A 295 34.33 27.78 56.35
C SER A 295 34.70 29.09 57.06
N SER A 296 34.47 29.17 58.37
CA SER A 296 34.90 30.28 59.23
C SER A 296 36.35 30.07 59.68
N TYR A 297 37.28 30.85 59.12
CA TYR A 297 38.63 31.03 59.67
C TYR A 297 38.68 32.37 60.40
N GLY A 298 38.58 32.32 61.72
CA GLY A 298 38.79 33.47 62.61
C GLY A 298 40.22 33.50 63.13
N ALA A 299 40.97 34.51 62.69
CA ALA A 299 42.36 34.78 63.04
C ALA A 299 42.56 35.14 64.53
N SER A 300 43.62 34.61 65.13
CA SER A 300 44.11 35.01 66.46
C SER A 300 45.43 35.77 66.28
N SER A 301 45.48 37.03 66.72
CA SER A 301 46.67 37.87 66.69
C SER A 301 47.17 38.19 68.12
N SER A 302 48.48 37.98 68.29
CA SER A 302 49.47 38.77 69.06
C SER A 302 49.26 39.01 70.57
N TYR A 303 50.27 38.65 71.40
CA TYR A 303 51.13 39.64 72.09
C TYR A 303 52.28 38.97 72.89
N ASN A 304 53.49 39.51 72.67
CA ASN A 304 54.62 39.76 73.58
C ASN A 304 55.13 38.69 74.59
N SER A 305 56.41 38.29 74.49
CA SER A 305 57.57 39.01 75.08
C SER A 305 58.87 38.17 75.05
N PRO A 306 60.06 38.80 75.08
CA PRO A 306 61.37 38.15 74.98
C PRO A 306 62.08 38.02 76.34
N SER A 307 62.94 37.00 76.51
CA SER A 307 64.11 36.94 77.42
C SER A 307 64.71 35.52 77.35
N SER A 308 65.88 35.35 76.73
CA SER A 308 67.24 35.47 77.28
C SER A 308 67.80 34.15 77.84
N SER A 309 68.99 33.79 77.35
CA SER A 309 69.99 32.88 77.97
C SER A 309 69.57 31.40 78.04
N SER A 310 70.42 30.38 78.04
CA SER A 310 71.86 30.26 78.16
C SER A 310 72.21 28.80 77.81
N TYR A 311 73.35 28.60 77.14
CA TYR A 311 74.35 27.55 77.38
C TYR A 311 74.00 26.04 77.54
N SER A 312 74.93 25.27 76.93
CA SER A 312 75.52 23.99 77.41
C SER A 312 74.86 22.70 76.91
N SER A 313 75.50 21.98 75.99
CA SER A 313 76.37 20.80 76.24
C SER A 313 75.55 19.61 76.77
N LYS A 314 75.54 18.42 76.18
CA LYS A 314 76.68 17.54 75.85
C LYS A 314 76.10 16.20 75.36
N PHE A 315 76.84 15.55 74.47
CA PHE A 315 76.84 14.11 74.11
C PHE A 315 75.56 13.46 73.57
#